data_AF-A0A2E0SY71-F1
#
_entry.id   AF-A0A2E0SY71-F1
#
_cell.length_a   1.000
_cell.length_b   1.000
_cell.length_c   1.000
_cell.angle_alpha   90.00
_cell.angle_beta   90.00
_cell.angle_gamma   90.00
#
_symmetry.space_group_name_H-M   'P 1'
#
loop_
_entity.id
_entity.type
_entity.pdbx_description
1 polymer ?
#
loop_
_entity_poly.entity_id
_entity_poly.type
_entity_poly.pdbx_seq_one_letter_code
_entity_poly.pdbx_strand_id
1 'polypeptide(L)' 'MVEADVEALRAVGFSDRDVHDICEATAYYAYVNRIADGLGVAVEDWYPPDPPDGHWPGDATGEPEQGNDP' A
#
# COMPACT_ATOMS: atom_id res chain seq x y z
N MET A 1 12.21 -8.92 9.66
CA MET A 1 12.06 -10.15 8.87
C MET A 1 13.13 -11.12 9.32
N VAL A 2 12.72 -12.30 9.75
CA VAL A 2 13.58 -13.43 10.09
C VAL A 2 13.34 -14.57 9.09
N GLU A 3 14.20 -15.58 9.07
CA GLU A 3 14.10 -16.71 8.14
C GLU A 3 12.73 -17.42 8.20
N ALA A 4 12.17 -17.56 9.41
CA ALA A 4 10.84 -18.13 9.62
C ALA A 4 9.71 -17.37 8.89
N ASP A 5 9.84 -16.05 8.71
CA ASP A 5 8.84 -15.25 7.97
C ASP A 5 8.86 -15.62 6.48
N VAL A 6 10.07 -15.82 5.91
CA VAL A 6 10.26 -16.20 4.51
C VAL A 6 9.75 -17.62 4.27
N GLU A 7 10.03 -18.54 5.20
CA GLU A 7 9.49 -19.91 5.14
C GLU A 7 7.97 -19.95 5.18
N ALA A 8 7.34 -19.12 6.03
CA ALA A 8 5.88 -19.02 6.10
C ALA A 8 5.28 -18.53 4.77
N LEU A 9 5.91 -17.56 4.11
CA LEU A 9 5.46 -17.07 2.79
C LEU A 9 5.63 -18.13 1.70
N ARG A 10 6.76 -18.86 1.70
CA ARG A 10 6.97 -19.98 0.78
C ARG A 10 5.95 -21.11 0.99
N ALA A 11 5.59 -21.40 2.24
CA ALA A 11 4.62 -22.44 2.57
C ALA A 11 3.22 -22.17 1.98
N VAL A 12 2.85 -20.91 1.73
CA VAL A 12 1.60 -20.53 1.07
C VAL A 12 1.72 -20.33 -0.44
N GLY A 13 2.89 -20.66 -1.02
CA GLY A 13 3.12 -20.73 -2.45
C GLY A 13 3.84 -19.53 -3.08
N PHE A 14 4.31 -18.57 -2.28
CA PHE A 14 5.12 -17.46 -2.81
C PHE A 14 6.54 -17.93 -3.15
N SER A 15 7.01 -17.54 -4.34
CA SER A 15 8.40 -17.71 -4.74
C SER A 15 9.31 -16.69 -4.05
N ASP A 16 10.63 -16.91 -4.11
CA ASP A 16 11.61 -15.95 -3.60
C ASP A 16 11.50 -14.58 -4.28
N ARG A 17 11.07 -14.56 -5.54
CA ARG A 17 10.80 -13.33 -6.27
C ARG A 17 9.57 -12.61 -5.71
N ASP A 18 8.48 -13.32 -5.44
CA ASP A 18 7.28 -12.71 -4.86
C ASP A 18 7.57 -12.14 -3.47
N VAL A 19 8.35 -12.86 -2.65
CA VAL A 19 8.80 -12.36 -1.34
C VAL A 19 9.67 -11.11 -1.48
N HIS A 20 10.56 -11.08 -2.48
CA HIS A 20 11.36 -9.89 -2.79
C HIS A 20 10.49 -8.70 -3.18
N ASP A 21 9.53 -8.90 -4.09
CA ASP A 21 8.64 -7.85 -4.59
C ASP A 21 7.77 -7.29 -3.43
N ILE A 22 7.29 -8.15 -2.52
CA ILE A 22 6.59 -7.73 -1.29
C ILE A 22 7.49 -6.85 -0.41
N CYS A 23 8.75 -7.26 -0.20
CA CYS A 23 9.68 -6.51 0.62
C CYS A 23 10.02 -5.16 -0.01
N GLU A 24 10.22 -5.11 -1.32
CA GLU A 24 10.52 -3.88 -2.06
C GLU A 24 9.37 -2.87 -1.92
N ALA A 25 8.13 -3.28 -2.22
CA ALA A 25 6.97 -2.41 -2.09
C ALA A 25 6.79 -1.92 -0.65
N THR A 26 6.87 -2.83 0.33
CA THR A 26 6.72 -2.48 1.76
C THR A 26 7.79 -1.49 2.21
N ALA A 27 9.05 -1.71 1.83
CA ALA A 27 10.16 -0.84 2.20
C ALA A 27 10.04 0.53 1.54
N TYR A 28 9.63 0.58 0.28
CA TYR A 28 9.43 1.82 -0.46
C TYR A 28 8.37 2.70 0.20
N TYR A 29 7.17 2.17 0.47
CA TYR A 29 6.11 2.94 1.16
C TYR A 29 6.52 3.35 2.56
N ALA A 30 7.18 2.45 3.30
CA ALA A 30 7.67 2.78 4.64
C ALA A 30 8.73 3.89 4.63
N TYR A 31 9.52 4.02 3.56
CA TYR A 31 10.45 5.13 3.37
C TYR A 31 9.71 6.42 3.03
N VAL A 32 8.85 6.41 2.02
CA VAL A 32 8.10 7.60 1.56
C VAL A 32 7.24 8.16 2.68
N ASN A 33 6.48 7.32 3.37
CA ASN A 33 5.58 7.75 4.46
C ASN A 33 6.37 8.43 5.58
N ARG A 34 7.54 7.89 5.97
CA ARG A 34 8.37 8.51 7.00
C ARG A 34 8.94 9.87 6.59
N ILE A 35 9.25 10.07 5.30
CA ILE A 35 9.69 11.37 4.80
C ILE A 35 8.53 12.36 4.80
N ALA A 36 7.35 11.96 4.32
CA ALA A 36 6.15 12.78 4.33
C ALA A 36 5.75 13.19 5.77
N ASP A 37 5.67 12.22 6.68
CA ASP A 37 5.37 12.41 8.10
C ASP A 37 6.40 13.32 8.77
N GLY A 38 7.70 13.09 8.50
CA GLY A 38 8.79 13.85 9.08
C GLY A 38 8.83 15.31 8.63
N LEU A 39 8.34 15.61 7.43
CA LEU A 39 8.25 16.96 6.87
C LEU A 39 6.88 17.62 7.13
N GLY A 40 5.90 16.89 7.64
CA GLY A 40 4.54 17.37 7.82
C GLY A 40 3.82 17.65 6.51
N VAL A 41 4.08 16.85 5.47
CA VAL A 41 3.39 16.95 4.18
C VAL A 41 1.91 16.67 4.38
N ALA A 42 1.07 17.63 4.05
CA ALA A 42 -0.38 17.46 4.06
C ALA A 42 -0.84 16.72 2.81
N VAL A 43 -1.97 16.03 2.93
CA VAL A 43 -2.65 15.45 1.78
C VAL A 43 -3.27 16.57 0.94
N GLU A 44 -3.24 16.42 -0.38
CA GLU A 44 -3.81 17.39 -1.33
C GLU A 44 -5.34 17.55 -1.15
N ASP A 45 -5.87 18.75 -1.36
CA ASP A 45 -7.29 19.09 -1.14
C ASP A 45 -8.28 18.24 -1.96
N TRP A 46 -7.82 17.64 -3.07
CA TRP A 46 -8.65 16.79 -3.93
C TRP A 46 -8.73 15.34 -3.45
N TYR A 47 -7.83 14.90 -2.56
CA TYR A 47 -7.83 13.56 -2.02
C TYR A 47 -8.97 13.43 -1.01
N PRO A 48 -9.88 12.45 -1.17
CA PRO A 48 -10.99 12.30 -0.24
C PRO A 48 -10.45 11.89 1.15
N PRO A 49 -11.07 12.36 2.24
CA PRO A 49 -10.72 11.90 3.57
C PRO A 49 -10.95 10.40 3.70
N ASP A 50 -10.24 9.76 4.63
CA ASP A 50 -10.43 8.33 4.91
C ASP A 50 -11.92 8.03 5.15
N PRO A 51 -12.47 7.01 4.45
CA PRO A 51 -13.87 6.66 4.60
C PRO A 51 -14.14 6.19 6.04
N PRO A 52 -15.25 6.61 6.65
CA PRO A 52 -15.54 6.37 8.06
C PRO A 52 -15.74 4.88 8.40
N ASP A 53 -16.01 4.04 7.40
CA ASP A 53 -16.22 2.59 7.49
C ASP A 53 -15.10 1.77 6.84
N GLY A 54 -14.06 2.43 6.31
CA GLY A 54 -12.90 1.77 5.66
C GLY A 54 -13.18 1.24 4.25
N HIS A 55 -14.35 1.54 3.67
CA HIS A 55 -14.74 1.14 2.32
C HIS A 55 -14.33 2.24 1.32
N TRP A 56 -13.36 1.96 0.45
CA TRP A 56 -12.80 2.97 -0.45
C TRP A 56 -13.63 3.05 -1.73
N PRO A 57 -13.92 4.26 -2.27
CA PRO A 57 -14.67 4.38 -3.53
C PRO A 57 -14.02 3.55 -4.64
N GLY A 58 -14.75 2.54 -5.16
CA GLY A 58 -14.30 1.66 -6.25
C GLY A 58 -14.03 0.20 -5.86
N ASP A 59 -14.15 -0.17 -4.59
CA ASP A 59 -14.11 -1.54 -4.10
C ASP A 59 -15.33 -2.38 -4.56
N ALA A 60 -15.25 -2.93 -5.78
CA ALA A 60 -16.18 -3.90 -6.36
C ALA A 60 -17.67 -3.48 -6.47
N THR A 61 -18.10 -2.36 -5.90
CA THR A 61 -19.44 -1.77 -6.09
C THR A 61 -19.47 -0.79 -7.26
N GLY A 62 -18.84 -1.13 -8.38
CA GLY A 62 -19.17 -0.58 -9.71
C GLY A 62 -19.18 0.94 -9.90
N GLU A 63 -18.55 1.74 -9.04
CA GLU A 63 -18.40 3.17 -9.30
C GLU A 63 -17.25 3.39 -10.28
N PRO A 64 -17.43 4.22 -11.32
CA PRO A 64 -16.38 4.46 -12.30
C PRO A 64 -15.19 5.11 -11.60
N GLU A 65 -14.01 4.53 -11.78
CA GLU A 65 -12.75 5.18 -11.42
C GLU A 65 -12.74 6.55 -12.13
N GLN A 66 -12.94 7.61 -11.35
CA GLN A 66 -12.83 8.97 -11.85
C GLN A 66 -11.35 9.17 -12.15
N GLY A 67 -10.97 8.85 -13.39
CA GLY A 67 -9.65 9.10 -13.91
C GLY A 67 -9.40 10.60 -13.84
N ASN A 68 -8.52 10.99 -12.92
CA ASN A 68 -7.76 12.22 -13.03
C ASN A 68 -6.57 12.19 -12.05
N ASP A 69 -5.48 11.52 -12.46
CA ASP A 69 -4.15 12.05 -12.12
C ASP A 69 -3.86 13.19 -13.11
N PRO A 70 -3.29 14.33 -12.68
CA PRO A 70 -2.70 15.29 -13.62
C PRO A 70 -1.52 14.68 -14.41
#